data_AF-A0A9W9BV37-F1
#
_entry.id   AF-A0A9W9BV37-F1
#
_cell.length_a   1.000
_cell.length_b   1.000
_cell.length_c   1.000
_cell.angle_alpha   90.00
_cell.angle_beta   90.00
_cell.angle_gamma   90.00
#
_symmetry.space_group_name_H-M   'P 1'
#
loop_
_entity.id
_entity.type
_entity.pdbx_description
1 polymer ?
#
loop_
_entity_poly.entity_id
_entity_poly.type
_entity_poly.pdbx_seq_one_letter_code
_entity_poly.pdbx_strand_id
1 'polypeptide(L)'
;MSRQDSANISPLHRQRVKRRSIVVTEEPKLHLVWIDDRIFVKPLPQYLTSHAFWRDYLSDGAGATTRSRLVPIRKAVLGYLRTYFHLIQSESDFRIAQEANLQLVPPDMTWKQFCNLTARLDFIADDQVSGRYAYGEIRLTRLNFYAPLLLGKSHFQRVEYQYKEYFALFYGAILFAAALASILLSGFQVAVAVHETNVALNSTVLLHVALWSSVVIMLCFCAVGLSMLSLFVYKVGKEWRYAIQCRV
;
A
#
# COMPACT_ATOMS: atom_id res chain seq x y z
N MET A 1 -0.42 -10.32 13.54
CA MET A 1 0.95 -10.34 12.97
C MET A 1 0.93 -10.98 11.58
N SER A 2 1.83 -10.62 10.66
CA SER A 2 2.07 -11.47 9.49
C SER A 2 2.79 -12.71 10.01
N ARG A 3 2.25 -13.90 9.75
CA ARG A 3 2.91 -15.15 10.12
C ARG A 3 4.23 -15.20 9.34
N GLN A 4 5.35 -15.42 10.03
CA GLN A 4 6.61 -15.74 9.38
C GLN A 4 6.45 -17.15 8.81
N ASP A 5 6.02 -17.20 7.56
CA ASP A 5 5.67 -18.42 6.87
C ASP A 5 5.96 -18.20 5.38
N SER A 6 7.01 -18.86 4.90
CA SER A 6 7.44 -18.81 3.52
C SER A 6 6.42 -19.42 2.55
N ALA A 7 5.61 -20.37 3.05
CA ALA A 7 4.55 -21.01 2.29
C ALA A 7 3.25 -20.18 2.26
N ASN A 8 3.18 -19.05 2.98
CA ASN A 8 2.04 -18.14 2.95
C ASN A 8 2.05 -17.26 1.69
N ILE A 9 1.96 -17.93 0.53
CA ILE A 9 1.84 -17.36 -0.80
C ILE A 9 0.67 -18.07 -1.47
N SER A 10 -0.35 -17.31 -1.84
CA SER A 10 -1.52 -17.85 -2.53
C SER A 10 -1.25 -17.93 -4.03
N PRO A 11 -1.61 -19.06 -4.68
CA PRO A 11 -1.50 -19.20 -6.12
C PRO A 11 -2.27 -18.13 -6.89
N LEU A 12 -1.91 -17.88 -8.15
CA LEU A 12 -2.48 -16.80 -8.97
C LEU A 12 -4.01 -16.90 -9.11
N HIS A 13 -4.57 -18.08 -9.33
CA HIS A 13 -6.01 -18.29 -9.38
C HIS A 13 -6.66 -17.90 -8.04
N ARG A 14 -6.01 -18.21 -6.92
CA ARG A 14 -6.50 -17.87 -5.58
C ARG A 14 -6.38 -16.37 -5.29
N GLN A 15 -5.42 -15.67 -5.87
CA GLN A 15 -5.38 -14.21 -5.81
C GLN A 15 -6.64 -13.60 -6.45
N ARG A 16 -7.09 -14.15 -7.60
CA ARG A 16 -8.35 -13.73 -8.23
C ARG A 16 -9.57 -14.04 -7.38
N VAL A 17 -9.61 -15.20 -6.73
CA VAL A 17 -10.68 -15.55 -5.77
C VAL A 17 -10.73 -14.56 -4.61
N LYS A 18 -9.57 -14.08 -4.14
CA LYS A 18 -9.46 -13.03 -3.12
C LYS A 18 -9.81 -11.63 -3.65
N ARG A 19 -10.27 -11.51 -4.91
CA ARG A 19 -10.54 -10.25 -5.62
C ARG A 19 -9.33 -9.31 -5.66
N ARG A 20 -8.12 -9.90 -5.73
CA ARG A 20 -6.90 -9.12 -5.93
C ARG A 20 -6.55 -9.06 -7.40
N SER A 21 -6.38 -7.85 -7.91
CA SER A 21 -5.75 -7.59 -9.20
C SER A 21 -4.24 -7.73 -9.06
N ILE A 22 -3.63 -8.39 -10.05
CA ILE A 22 -2.19 -8.60 -10.09
C ILE A 22 -1.57 -7.42 -10.85
N VAL A 23 -0.68 -6.69 -10.19
CA VAL A 23 0.00 -5.52 -10.75
C VAL A 23 1.46 -5.86 -10.97
N VAL A 24 1.94 -5.68 -12.19
CA VAL A 24 3.33 -5.93 -12.57
C VAL A 24 4.23 -4.84 -11.99
N THR A 25 5.37 -5.22 -11.40
CA THR A 25 6.36 -4.29 -10.85
C THR A 25 7.78 -4.77 -11.14
N GLU A 26 8.70 -3.90 -11.55
CA GLU A 26 10.12 -4.30 -11.67
C GLU A 26 10.88 -4.22 -10.33
N GLU A 27 10.31 -3.54 -9.34
CA GLU A 27 10.95 -3.34 -8.04
C GLU A 27 10.92 -4.63 -7.18
N PRO A 28 12.07 -5.25 -6.84
CA PRO A 28 12.08 -6.50 -6.07
C PRO A 28 11.51 -6.36 -4.66
N LYS A 29 11.63 -5.17 -4.06
CA LYS A 29 11.10 -4.88 -2.72
C LYS A 29 9.57 -5.00 -2.64
N LEU A 30 8.87 -4.80 -3.77
CA LEU A 30 7.41 -4.85 -3.88
C LEU A 30 6.87 -6.23 -4.24
N HIS A 31 7.71 -7.17 -4.68
CA HIS A 31 7.26 -8.51 -5.02
C HIS A 31 6.56 -9.18 -3.81
N LEU A 32 5.33 -9.67 -4.03
CA LEU A 32 4.41 -10.23 -3.02
C LEU A 32 3.92 -9.24 -1.94
N VAL A 33 4.07 -7.94 -2.19
CA VAL A 33 3.44 -6.93 -1.35
C VAL A 33 2.03 -6.68 -1.87
N TRP A 34 1.04 -6.62 -0.99
CA TRP A 34 -0.35 -6.36 -1.37
C TRP A 34 -0.98 -5.24 -0.55
N ILE A 35 -1.90 -4.51 -1.17
CA ILE A 35 -2.67 -3.43 -0.57
C ILE A 35 -4.09 -3.51 -1.11
N ASP A 36 -5.07 -3.51 -0.20
CA ASP A 36 -6.50 -3.58 -0.51
C ASP A 36 -6.85 -4.68 -1.51
N ASP A 37 -7.11 -4.31 -2.76
CA ASP A 37 -7.52 -5.17 -3.87
C ASP A 37 -6.40 -5.43 -4.90
N ARG A 38 -5.14 -5.14 -4.55
CA ARG A 38 -3.97 -5.22 -5.45
C ARG A 38 -2.83 -6.01 -4.83
N ILE A 39 -2.17 -6.84 -5.63
CA ILE A 39 -0.91 -7.51 -5.27
C ILE A 39 0.16 -7.20 -6.33
N PHE A 40 1.33 -6.80 -5.88
CA PHE A 40 2.46 -6.49 -6.74
C PHE A 40 3.30 -7.75 -6.98
N VAL A 41 3.49 -8.10 -8.25
CA VAL A 41 4.28 -9.26 -8.65
C VAL A 41 5.30 -8.82 -9.70
N LYS A 42 6.57 -9.06 -9.38
CA LYS A 42 7.65 -8.90 -10.35
C LYS A 42 7.66 -10.04 -11.38
N PRO A 43 7.79 -9.77 -12.70
CA PRO A 43 7.92 -10.79 -13.74
C PRO A 43 9.22 -11.60 -13.61
N LEU A 44 9.20 -12.84 -14.08
CA LEU A 44 10.34 -13.74 -14.05
C LEU A 44 11.32 -13.32 -15.16
N PRO A 45 12.49 -12.78 -14.82
CA PRO A 45 13.45 -12.39 -15.83
C PRO A 45 13.99 -13.62 -16.56
N GLN A 46 14.03 -13.57 -17.89
CA GLN A 46 14.48 -14.68 -18.75
C GLN A 46 15.90 -15.16 -18.42
N TYR A 47 16.80 -14.27 -18.01
CA TYR A 47 18.16 -14.68 -17.65
C TYR A 47 18.18 -15.61 -16.42
N LEU A 48 17.20 -15.51 -15.50
CA LEU A 48 17.11 -16.41 -14.34
C LEU A 48 16.68 -17.83 -14.72
N THR A 49 16.10 -18.02 -15.91
CA THR A 49 15.72 -19.34 -16.41
C THR A 49 16.86 -20.01 -17.21
N SER A 50 17.95 -19.28 -17.49
CA SER A 50 19.08 -19.78 -18.26
C SER A 50 20.13 -20.47 -17.39
N HIS A 51 20.42 -21.74 -17.64
CA HIS A 51 21.47 -22.48 -16.93
C HIS A 51 22.86 -21.82 -17.09
N ALA A 52 23.15 -21.24 -18.26
CA ALA A 52 24.42 -20.56 -18.49
C ALA A 52 24.60 -19.37 -17.55
N PHE A 53 23.53 -18.60 -17.29
CA PHE A 53 23.57 -17.50 -16.34
C PHE A 53 23.90 -17.97 -14.92
N TRP A 54 23.28 -19.06 -14.48
CA TRP A 54 23.57 -19.66 -13.17
C TRP A 54 25.02 -20.13 -13.04
N ARG A 55 25.53 -20.80 -14.08
CA ARG A 55 26.93 -21.24 -14.14
C ARG A 55 27.91 -20.08 -14.10
N ASP A 56 27.68 -19.05 -14.90
CA ASP A 56 28.68 -18.02 -15.16
C ASP A 56 28.62 -16.87 -14.13
N TYR A 57 27.44 -16.58 -13.54
CA TYR A 57 27.22 -15.43 -12.66
C TYR A 57 26.78 -15.78 -11.23
N LEU A 58 26.32 -17.00 -10.96
CA LEU A 58 25.82 -17.40 -9.63
C LEU A 58 26.58 -18.58 -9.01
N SER A 59 27.56 -19.16 -9.72
CA SER A 59 28.36 -20.29 -9.23
C SER A 59 29.63 -19.84 -8.51
N ASP A 60 30.18 -20.73 -7.67
CA ASP A 60 31.32 -20.46 -6.79
C ASP A 60 32.69 -20.34 -7.49
N GLY A 61 32.71 -20.32 -8.83
CA GLY A 61 33.94 -20.26 -9.64
C GLY A 61 34.70 -18.93 -9.58
N ALA A 62 34.18 -17.92 -8.88
CA ALA A 62 34.83 -16.62 -8.74
C ALA A 62 35.78 -16.57 -7.52
N GLY A 63 36.82 -15.73 -7.60
CA GLY A 63 37.80 -15.53 -6.51
C GLY A 63 37.16 -15.11 -5.18
N ALA A 64 37.89 -15.30 -4.07
CA ALA A 64 37.36 -15.16 -2.70
C ALA A 64 36.60 -13.86 -2.40
N THR A 65 37.03 -12.73 -2.97
CA THR A 65 36.37 -11.41 -2.83
C THR A 65 35.02 -11.33 -3.54
N THR A 66 34.88 -12.02 -4.67
CA THR A 66 33.64 -12.05 -5.46
C THR A 66 32.62 -13.00 -4.81
N ARG A 67 33.10 -14.11 -4.23
CA ARG A 67 32.28 -15.08 -3.50
C ARG A 67 31.47 -14.45 -2.36
N SER A 68 32.07 -13.56 -1.57
CA SER A 68 31.38 -12.88 -0.46
C SER A 68 30.16 -12.05 -0.92
N ARG A 69 30.23 -11.39 -2.08
CA ARG A 69 29.12 -10.62 -2.64
C ARG A 69 28.07 -11.48 -3.34
N LEU A 70 28.47 -12.63 -3.88
CA LEU A 70 27.59 -13.55 -4.60
C LEU A 70 26.64 -14.31 -3.67
N VAL A 71 27.07 -14.66 -2.46
CA VAL A 71 26.24 -15.38 -1.49
C VAL A 71 24.88 -14.71 -1.25
N PRO A 72 24.79 -13.42 -0.84
CA PRO A 72 23.49 -12.78 -0.61
C PRO A 72 22.65 -12.66 -1.88
N ILE A 73 23.28 -12.46 -3.05
CA ILE A 73 22.58 -12.40 -4.35
C ILE A 73 21.96 -13.75 -4.66
N ARG A 74 22.72 -14.83 -4.54
CA ARG A 74 22.23 -16.20 -4.77
C ARG A 74 21.08 -16.54 -3.83
N LYS A 75 21.19 -16.19 -2.53
CA LYS A 75 20.08 -16.36 -1.57
C LYS A 75 18.83 -15.57 -1.97
N ALA A 76 19.00 -14.36 -2.49
CA ALA A 76 17.87 -13.53 -2.95
C ALA A 76 17.22 -14.11 -4.22
N VAL A 77 18.02 -14.59 -5.18
CA VAL A 77 17.53 -15.21 -6.42
C VAL A 77 16.81 -16.53 -6.12
N LEU A 78 17.36 -17.38 -5.25
CA LEU A 78 16.72 -18.63 -4.83
C LEU A 78 15.38 -18.37 -4.13
N GLY A 79 15.36 -17.41 -3.19
CA GLY A 79 14.13 -16.99 -2.54
C GLY A 79 13.08 -16.46 -3.51
N TYR A 80 13.53 -15.69 -4.52
CA TYR A 80 12.67 -15.17 -5.59
C TYR A 80 12.11 -16.28 -6.49
N LEU A 81 12.91 -17.26 -6.89
CA LEU A 81 12.41 -18.37 -7.69
C LEU A 81 11.42 -19.24 -6.91
N ARG A 82 11.65 -19.42 -5.61
CA ARG A 82 10.75 -20.17 -4.73
C ARG A 82 9.36 -19.53 -4.64
N THR A 83 9.25 -18.21 -4.71
CA THR A 83 7.92 -17.57 -4.73
C THR A 83 7.11 -17.96 -5.96
N TYR A 84 7.76 -18.12 -7.11
CA TYR A 84 7.13 -18.54 -8.36
C TYR A 84 6.59 -19.97 -8.29
N PHE A 85 7.28 -20.87 -7.59
CA PHE A 85 6.77 -22.20 -7.30
C PHE A 85 5.47 -22.14 -6.48
N HIS A 86 5.35 -21.25 -5.50
CA HIS A 86 4.11 -21.10 -4.73
C HIS A 86 3.01 -20.32 -5.47
N LEU A 87 3.37 -19.37 -6.34
CA LEU A 87 2.42 -18.60 -7.16
C LEU A 87 1.78 -19.47 -8.25
N ILE A 88 2.54 -20.41 -8.83
CA ILE A 88 2.10 -21.22 -9.96
C ILE A 88 2.13 -22.70 -9.56
N GLN A 89 1.01 -23.19 -9.03
CA GLN A 89 0.88 -24.59 -8.59
C GLN A 89 0.14 -25.47 -9.61
N SER A 90 -0.67 -24.86 -10.48
CA SER A 90 -1.47 -25.56 -11.47
C SER A 90 -1.27 -25.00 -12.88
N GLU A 91 -1.65 -25.78 -13.90
CA GLU A 91 -1.62 -25.30 -15.29
C GLU A 91 -2.54 -24.09 -15.50
N SER A 92 -3.64 -24.01 -14.76
CA SER A 92 -4.51 -22.83 -14.75
C SER A 92 -3.79 -21.57 -14.26
N ASP A 93 -2.96 -21.69 -13.22
CA ASP A 93 -2.11 -20.58 -12.76
C ASP A 93 -1.08 -20.18 -13.81
N PHE A 94 -0.51 -21.17 -14.50
CA PHE A 94 0.46 -20.92 -15.56
C PHE A 94 -0.15 -20.14 -16.71
N ARG A 95 -1.37 -20.48 -17.13
CA ARG A 95 -2.11 -19.72 -18.14
C ARG A 95 -2.40 -18.28 -17.68
N ILE A 96 -2.74 -18.09 -16.41
CA ILE A 96 -2.91 -16.74 -15.83
C ILE A 96 -1.59 -15.96 -15.88
N ALA A 97 -0.46 -16.61 -15.57
CA ALA A 97 0.85 -15.98 -15.60
C ALA A 97 1.29 -15.54 -17.01
N GLN A 98 0.79 -16.21 -18.06
CA GLN A 98 1.07 -15.90 -19.47
C GLN A 98 0.08 -14.94 -20.14
N GLU A 99 -0.93 -14.45 -19.42
CA GLU A 99 -1.87 -13.50 -19.99
C GLU A 99 -1.16 -12.24 -20.51
N ALA A 100 -1.63 -11.70 -21.64
CA ALA A 100 -0.97 -10.62 -22.37
C ALA A 100 -0.79 -9.32 -21.55
N ASN A 101 -1.65 -9.09 -20.57
CA ASN A 101 -1.59 -7.96 -19.65
C ASN A 101 -0.61 -8.15 -18.47
N LEU A 102 -0.24 -9.39 -18.16
CA LEU A 102 0.60 -9.72 -17.00
C LEU A 102 2.02 -10.14 -17.39
N GLN A 103 2.14 -11.06 -18.35
CA GLN A 103 3.42 -11.60 -18.85
C GLN A 103 4.44 -11.88 -17.73
N LEU A 104 3.99 -12.55 -16.66
CA LEU A 104 4.83 -12.85 -15.49
C LEU A 104 5.87 -13.92 -15.77
N VAL A 105 5.66 -14.71 -16.81
CA VAL A 105 6.54 -15.79 -17.28
C VAL A 105 6.76 -15.58 -18.78
N PRO A 106 7.94 -15.95 -19.32
CA PRO A 106 8.19 -15.81 -20.76
C PRO A 106 7.10 -16.48 -21.62
N PRO A 107 6.62 -15.83 -22.69
CA PRO A 107 5.51 -16.34 -23.51
C PRO A 107 5.86 -17.63 -24.26
N ASP A 108 7.14 -17.84 -24.52
CA ASP A 108 7.76 -19.00 -25.16
C ASP A 108 7.95 -20.19 -24.20
N MET A 109 7.78 -19.98 -22.89
CA MET A 109 7.91 -21.05 -21.90
C MET A 109 6.67 -21.96 -21.93
N THR A 110 6.90 -23.28 -21.91
CA THR A 110 5.83 -24.28 -21.78
C THR A 110 5.63 -24.69 -20.33
N TRP A 111 4.45 -25.21 -20.00
CA TRP A 111 4.15 -25.76 -18.65
C TRP A 111 5.19 -26.82 -18.23
N LYS A 112 5.59 -27.73 -19.13
CA LYS A 112 6.61 -28.75 -18.85
C LYS A 112 7.97 -28.15 -18.50
N GLN A 113 8.40 -27.11 -19.23
CA GLN A 113 9.64 -26.40 -18.92
C GLN A 113 9.58 -25.70 -17.57
N PHE A 114 8.44 -25.10 -17.23
CA PHE A 114 8.22 -24.50 -15.93
C PHE A 114 8.28 -25.53 -14.81
N CYS A 115 7.58 -26.67 -14.94
CA CYS A 115 7.66 -27.75 -13.96
C CYS A 115 9.09 -28.25 -13.75
N ASN A 116 9.87 -28.41 -14.84
CA ASN A 116 11.27 -28.82 -14.75
C ASN A 116 12.13 -27.77 -14.02
N LEU A 117 11.89 -26.49 -14.28
CA LEU A 117 12.58 -25.39 -13.60
C LEU A 117 12.27 -25.39 -12.10
N THR A 118 11.01 -25.61 -11.73
CA THR A 118 10.57 -25.49 -10.34
C THR A 118 10.68 -26.78 -9.52
N ALA A 119 10.90 -27.94 -10.15
CA ALA A 119 10.96 -29.25 -9.49
C ALA A 119 11.94 -29.33 -8.31
N ARG A 120 13.02 -28.53 -8.35
CA ARG A 120 14.04 -28.49 -7.28
C ARG A 120 13.86 -27.34 -6.29
N LEU A 121 12.92 -26.42 -6.54
CA LEU A 121 12.75 -25.22 -5.73
C LEU A 121 11.97 -25.49 -4.42
N ASP A 122 11.17 -26.55 -4.38
CA ASP A 122 10.40 -26.95 -3.19
C ASP A 122 11.31 -27.39 -2.03
N PHE A 123 12.49 -27.95 -2.36
CA PHE A 123 13.46 -28.43 -1.37
C PHE A 123 14.33 -27.32 -0.76
N ILE A 124 14.13 -26.06 -1.14
CA ILE A 124 14.95 -24.94 -0.66
C ILE A 124 14.47 -24.51 0.73
N ALA A 125 15.28 -24.80 1.73
CA ALA A 125 15.05 -24.42 3.12
C ALA A 125 15.15 -22.90 3.34
N ASP A 126 14.50 -22.42 4.41
CA ASP A 126 14.38 -20.99 4.72
C ASP A 126 15.72 -20.31 5.08
N ASP A 127 16.72 -21.07 5.50
CA ASP A 127 18.08 -20.60 5.79
C ASP A 127 18.90 -20.29 4.53
N GLN A 128 18.51 -20.90 3.41
CA GLN A 128 19.15 -20.73 2.10
C GLN A 128 18.62 -19.53 1.32
N VAL A 129 17.53 -18.90 1.77
CA VAL A 129 16.94 -17.74 1.10
C VAL A 129 17.26 -16.43 1.84
N SER A 130 17.10 -15.31 1.14
CA SER A 130 17.12 -14.00 1.81
C SER A 130 15.94 -13.88 2.77
N GLY A 131 16.16 -13.26 3.94
CA GLY A 131 15.14 -13.11 4.98
C GLY A 131 13.84 -12.44 4.50
N ARG A 132 13.88 -11.65 3.42
CA ARG A 132 12.68 -11.09 2.79
C ARG A 132 11.68 -12.15 2.34
N TYR A 133 12.15 -13.30 1.85
CA TYR A 133 11.33 -14.38 1.30
C TYR A 133 10.88 -15.41 2.34
N ALA A 134 11.24 -15.21 3.62
CA ALA A 134 10.72 -16.01 4.73
C ALA A 134 9.29 -15.61 5.15
N TYR A 135 8.80 -14.46 4.69
CA TYR A 135 7.51 -13.89 5.13
C TYR A 135 6.36 -14.01 4.10
N GLY A 136 6.61 -14.60 2.93
CA GLY A 136 5.62 -14.74 1.87
C GLY A 136 4.95 -13.42 1.47
N GLU A 137 3.61 -13.40 1.46
CA GLU A 137 2.79 -12.21 1.21
C GLU A 137 2.83 -11.22 2.38
N ILE A 138 3.18 -9.95 2.09
CA ILE A 138 3.21 -8.88 3.10
C ILE A 138 2.19 -7.80 2.76
N ARG A 139 1.41 -7.38 3.76
CA ARG A 139 0.47 -6.26 3.61
C ARG A 139 1.21 -4.91 3.66
N LEU A 140 1.08 -4.11 2.61
CA LEU A 140 1.74 -2.80 2.51
C LEU A 140 1.29 -1.83 3.61
N THR A 141 0.02 -1.87 4.03
CA THR A 141 -0.48 -0.97 5.08
C THR A 141 0.30 -1.13 6.38
N ARG A 142 0.68 -2.36 6.73
CA ARG A 142 1.53 -2.66 7.90
C ARG A 142 2.96 -2.18 7.67
N LEU A 143 3.49 -2.40 6.48
CA LEU A 143 4.84 -2.00 6.14
C LEU A 143 5.00 -0.46 6.15
N ASN A 144 3.99 0.26 5.66
CA ASN A 144 3.92 1.72 5.74
C ASN A 144 3.76 2.23 7.17
N PHE A 145 3.06 1.51 8.04
CA PHE A 145 2.94 1.87 9.46
C PHE A 145 4.28 1.79 10.20
N TYR A 146 5.11 0.77 9.92
CA TYR A 146 6.42 0.63 10.54
C TYR A 146 7.55 1.39 9.85
N ALA A 147 7.33 1.90 8.62
CA ALA A 147 8.35 2.59 7.85
C ALA A 147 8.97 3.82 8.56
N PRO A 148 8.20 4.69 9.24
CA PRO A 148 8.78 5.83 9.96
C PRO A 148 9.70 5.38 11.10
N LEU A 149 9.34 4.29 11.78
CA LEU A 149 10.07 3.79 12.95
C LEU A 149 11.32 3.00 12.57
N LEU A 150 11.24 2.14 11.56
CA LEU A 150 12.32 1.21 11.19
C LEU A 150 13.23 1.73 10.09
N LEU A 151 12.70 2.52 9.16
CA LEU A 151 13.41 2.93 7.94
C LEU A 151 13.71 4.43 7.89
N GLY A 152 13.22 5.21 8.87
CA GLY A 152 13.34 6.67 8.86
C GLY A 152 12.65 7.35 7.68
N LYS A 153 11.76 6.63 6.97
CA LYS A 153 11.05 7.11 5.78
C LYS A 153 9.56 7.20 6.07
N SER A 154 8.90 8.24 5.57
CA SER A 154 7.46 8.47 5.80
C SER A 154 6.59 7.29 5.37
N HIS A 155 6.93 6.63 4.27
CA HIS A 155 6.24 5.45 3.75
C HIS A 155 7.25 4.52 3.07
N PHE A 156 6.96 3.21 3.06
CA PHE A 156 7.76 2.22 2.34
C PHE A 156 7.54 2.31 0.84
N GLN A 157 6.27 2.39 0.43
CA GLN A 157 5.86 2.69 -0.94
C GLN A 157 4.55 3.49 -0.88
N ARG A 158 4.52 4.61 -1.62
CA ARG A 158 3.32 5.42 -1.79
C ARG A 158 2.55 4.85 -2.98
N VAL A 159 1.40 4.22 -2.73
CA VAL A 159 0.57 3.60 -3.79
C VAL A 159 -0.47 4.58 -4.30
N GLU A 160 -1.04 5.39 -3.42
CA GLU A 160 -1.96 6.47 -3.80
C GLU A 160 -1.17 7.77 -3.96
N TYR A 161 -0.89 8.11 -5.22
CA TYR A 161 -0.39 9.44 -5.58
C TYR A 161 -1.54 10.47 -5.64
N GLN A 162 -2.79 10.02 -5.70
CA GLN A 162 -3.95 10.88 -5.87
C GLN A 162 -4.49 11.37 -4.52
N TYR A 163 -4.43 12.69 -4.32
CA TYR A 163 -5.00 13.37 -3.15
C TYR A 163 -6.48 13.08 -2.90
N LYS A 164 -7.22 12.74 -3.96
CA LYS A 164 -8.67 12.57 -3.95
C LYS A 164 -9.14 11.51 -2.96
N GLU A 165 -8.52 10.33 -2.95
CA GLU A 165 -8.95 9.20 -2.11
C GLU A 165 -8.70 9.49 -0.62
N TYR A 166 -7.57 10.11 -0.31
CA TYR A 166 -7.25 10.56 1.04
C TYR A 166 -8.28 11.57 1.58
N PHE A 167 -8.66 12.58 0.78
CA PHE A 167 -9.62 13.60 1.22
C PHE A 167 -11.08 13.13 1.16
N ALA A 168 -11.42 12.18 0.28
CA ALA A 168 -12.77 11.64 0.17
C ALA A 168 -13.25 10.97 1.45
N LEU A 169 -12.36 10.29 2.17
CA LEU A 169 -12.67 9.64 3.45
C LEU A 169 -13.09 10.64 4.54
N PHE A 170 -12.49 11.84 4.55
CA PHE A 170 -12.82 12.88 5.51
C PHE A 170 -14.04 13.71 5.09
N TYR A 171 -14.28 13.84 3.78
CA TYR A 171 -15.36 14.68 3.24
C TYR A 171 -16.75 14.27 3.76
N GLY A 172 -17.03 12.96 3.85
CA GLY A 172 -18.30 12.47 4.39
C GLY A 172 -18.54 12.84 5.86
N ALA A 173 -17.52 12.68 6.72
CA ALA A 173 -17.62 13.03 8.13
C ALA A 173 -17.74 14.54 8.34
N ILE A 174 -17.04 15.35 7.54
CA ILE A 174 -17.11 16.81 7.58
C ILE A 174 -18.50 17.28 7.15
N LEU A 175 -19.05 16.75 6.05
CA LEU A 175 -20.39 17.09 5.59
C LEU A 175 -21.45 16.71 6.62
N PHE A 176 -21.32 15.53 7.23
CA PHE A 176 -22.23 15.10 8.29
C PHE A 176 -22.18 16.03 9.51
N ALA A 177 -20.97 16.39 9.97
CA ALA A 177 -20.79 17.35 11.06
C ALA A 177 -21.36 18.73 10.69
N ALA A 178 -21.11 19.21 9.47
CA ALA A 178 -21.62 20.49 8.97
C ALA A 178 -23.16 20.50 8.89
N ALA A 179 -23.77 19.40 8.44
CA ALA A 179 -25.22 19.26 8.41
C ALA A 179 -25.82 19.27 9.83
N LEU A 180 -25.23 18.52 10.76
CA LEU A 180 -25.67 18.52 12.16
C LEU A 180 -25.56 19.91 12.79
N ALA A 181 -24.43 20.60 12.56
CA ALA A 181 -24.23 21.94 13.05
C ALA A 181 -25.19 22.96 12.44
N SER A 182 -25.48 22.85 11.14
CA SER A 182 -26.45 23.69 10.46
C SER A 182 -27.87 23.53 11.03
N ILE A 183 -28.28 22.28 11.32
CA ILE A 183 -29.56 21.99 11.98
C ILE A 183 -29.61 22.60 13.38
N LEU A 184 -28.54 22.43 14.18
CA LEU A 184 -28.45 23.01 15.52
C LEU A 184 -28.48 24.54 15.50
N LEU A 185 -27.71 25.18 14.61
CA LEU A 185 -27.70 26.64 14.45
C LEU A 185 -29.07 27.15 14.00
N SER A 186 -29.74 26.46 13.09
CA SER A 186 -31.09 26.82 12.64
C SER A 186 -32.10 26.72 13.79
N GLY A 187 -32.01 25.68 14.62
CA GLY A 187 -32.82 25.54 15.83
C GLY A 187 -32.58 26.69 16.83
N PHE A 188 -31.33 27.11 17.00
CA PHE A 188 -31.00 28.26 17.86
C PHE A 188 -31.53 29.58 17.28
N GLN A 189 -31.45 29.80 15.96
CA GLN A 189 -32.02 30.99 15.32
C GLN A 189 -33.53 31.10 15.57
N VAL A 190 -34.26 29.98 15.50
CA VAL A 190 -35.70 29.94 15.80
C VAL A 190 -35.96 30.23 17.28
N ALA A 191 -35.19 29.64 18.19
CA ALA A 191 -35.34 29.87 19.63
C ALA A 191 -35.11 31.35 20.02
N VAL A 192 -34.10 31.99 19.43
CA VAL A 192 -33.82 33.42 19.64
C VAL A 192 -34.96 34.30 19.08
N ALA A 193 -35.46 34.02 17.87
CA ALA A 193 -36.55 34.79 17.26
C ALA A 193 -37.87 34.70 18.07
N VAL A 194 -38.17 33.53 18.64
CA VAL A 194 -39.35 33.34 19.53
C VAL A 194 -39.19 34.09 20.85
N HIS A 195 -37.96 34.22 21.35
CA HIS A 195 -37.68 34.96 22.58
C HIS A 195 -37.80 36.47 22.39
N GLU A 196 -37.36 37.03 21.25
CA GLU A 196 -37.53 38.46 20.94
C GLU A 196 -39.00 38.90 20.89
N THR A 197 -39.91 37.97 20.54
CA THR A 197 -41.34 38.27 20.39
C THR A 197 -42.15 38.10 21.68
N ASN A 198 -41.67 37.35 22.68
CA ASN A 198 -42.40 37.05 23.91
C ASN A 198 -41.68 37.58 25.17
N VAL A 199 -42.02 38.80 25.58
CA VAL A 199 -41.46 39.50 26.76
C VAL A 199 -41.68 38.74 28.09
N ALA A 200 -42.67 37.84 28.16
CA ALA A 200 -43.01 37.09 29.37
C ALA A 200 -42.01 35.96 29.72
N LEU A 201 -41.18 35.51 28.78
CA LEU A 201 -40.19 34.43 28.95
C LEU A 201 -38.75 34.96 28.96
N ASN A 202 -38.53 36.19 29.45
CA ASN A 202 -37.25 36.90 29.40
C ASN A 202 -36.19 36.35 30.38
N SER A 203 -35.79 35.08 30.20
CA SER A 203 -34.63 34.50 30.87
C SER A 203 -33.37 34.83 30.07
N THR A 204 -32.74 35.97 30.41
CA THR A 204 -31.49 36.48 29.81
C THR A 204 -30.35 35.46 29.84
N VAL A 205 -30.36 34.53 30.79
CA VAL A 205 -29.39 33.43 30.92
C VAL A 205 -29.47 32.46 29.75
N LEU A 206 -30.68 32.10 29.32
CA LEU A 206 -30.91 31.12 28.26
C LEU A 206 -30.46 31.67 26.90
N LEU A 207 -30.64 32.97 26.69
CA LEU A 207 -30.22 33.66 25.47
C LEU A 207 -28.69 33.83 25.40
N HIS A 208 -28.04 34.12 26.53
CA HIS A 208 -26.58 34.12 26.61
C HIS A 208 -25.99 32.74 26.33
N VAL A 209 -26.54 31.67 26.92
CA VAL A 209 -26.08 30.30 26.68
C VAL A 209 -26.24 29.91 25.21
N ALA A 210 -27.38 30.24 24.59
CA ALA A 210 -27.62 29.99 23.17
C ALA A 210 -26.61 30.72 22.28
N LEU A 211 -26.38 32.02 22.50
CA LEU A 211 -25.41 32.82 21.75
C LEU A 211 -23.98 32.27 21.87
N TRP A 212 -23.50 32.01 23.09
CA TRP A 212 -22.16 31.49 23.31
C TRP A 212 -21.97 30.10 22.72
N SER A 213 -22.99 29.22 22.81
CA SER A 213 -22.92 27.89 22.19
C SER A 213 -22.84 27.97 20.65
N SER A 214 -23.60 28.87 20.02
CA SER A 214 -23.54 29.11 18.57
C SER A 214 -22.17 29.67 18.14
N VAL A 215 -21.62 30.62 18.89
CA VAL A 215 -20.30 31.20 18.62
C VAL A 215 -19.21 30.14 18.75
N VAL A 216 -19.25 29.29 19.78
CA VAL A 216 -18.28 28.21 19.98
C VAL A 216 -18.36 27.18 18.85
N ILE A 217 -19.56 26.78 18.42
CA ILE A 217 -19.74 25.86 17.29
C ILE A 217 -19.16 26.48 16.02
N MET A 218 -19.51 27.73 15.70
CA MET A 218 -19.00 28.41 14.51
C MET A 218 -17.47 28.54 14.51
N LEU A 219 -16.88 28.89 15.65
CA LEU A 219 -15.43 29.01 15.80
C LEU A 219 -14.73 27.65 15.63
N CYS A 220 -15.34 26.57 16.14
CA CYS A 220 -14.83 25.21 15.96
C CYS A 220 -14.84 24.79 14.48
N PHE A 221 -15.93 25.07 13.74
CA PHE A 221 -15.99 24.81 12.30
C PHE A 221 -14.97 25.64 11.51
N CYS A 222 -14.80 26.92 11.83
CA CYS A 222 -13.77 27.74 11.21
C CYS A 222 -12.36 27.21 11.50
N ALA A 223 -12.09 26.78 12.73
CA ALA A 223 -10.79 26.21 13.10
C ALA A 223 -10.50 24.91 12.33
N VAL A 224 -11.48 24.00 12.24
CA VAL A 224 -11.37 22.77 11.44
C VAL A 224 -11.12 23.11 9.97
N GLY A 225 -11.91 24.01 9.38
CA GLY A 225 -11.72 24.46 7.99
C GLY A 225 -10.34 25.06 7.73
N LEU A 226 -9.87 25.96 8.61
CA LEU A 226 -8.54 26.58 8.51
C LEU A 226 -7.41 25.56 8.66
N SER A 227 -7.56 24.60 9.57
CA SER A 227 -6.58 23.53 9.76
C SER A 227 -6.44 22.66 8.50
N MET A 228 -7.57 22.32 7.86
CA MET A 228 -7.56 21.55 6.62
C MET A 228 -6.96 22.34 5.46
N LEU A 229 -7.30 23.63 5.34
CA LEU A 229 -6.73 24.51 4.33
C LEU A 229 -5.21 24.65 4.53
N SER A 230 -4.76 24.81 5.78
CA SER A 230 -3.34 24.89 6.13
C SER A 230 -2.59 23.60 5.79
N LEU A 231 -3.16 22.43 6.09
CA LEU A 231 -2.60 21.13 5.71
C LEU A 231 -2.53 20.96 4.19
N PHE A 232 -3.55 21.42 3.47
CA PHE A 232 -3.59 21.40 2.00
C PHE A 232 -2.49 22.27 1.41
N VAL A 233 -2.39 23.54 1.82
CA VAL A 233 -1.35 24.49 1.37
C VAL A 233 0.04 23.98 1.72
N TYR A 234 0.23 23.42 2.92
CA TYR A 234 1.50 22.82 3.33
C TYR A 234 1.91 21.66 2.43
N LYS A 235 1.00 20.73 2.13
CA LYS A 235 1.29 19.59 1.25
C LYS A 235 1.60 20.05 -0.18
N VAL A 236 0.82 20.97 -0.73
CA VAL A 236 1.08 21.56 -2.05
C VAL A 236 2.43 22.27 -2.07
N GLY A 237 2.73 23.11 -1.08
CA GLY A 237 4.01 23.82 -1.00
C GLY A 237 5.21 22.88 -0.92
N LYS A 238 5.09 21.76 -0.21
CA LYS A 238 6.13 20.73 -0.14
C LYS A 238 6.36 20.05 -1.50
N GLU A 239 5.29 19.74 -2.23
CA GLU A 239 5.40 19.15 -3.57
C GLU A 239 6.05 20.09 -4.56
N TRP A 240 5.66 21.37 -4.55
CA TRP A 240 6.24 22.40 -5.40
C TRP A 240 7.73 22.62 -5.11
N ARG A 241 8.11 22.67 -3.83
CA ARG A 241 9.54 22.77 -3.45
C ARG A 241 10.35 21.59 -3.99
N TYR A 242 9.83 20.37 -3.87
CA TYR A 242 10.51 19.19 -4.38
C TYR A 242 10.59 19.19 -5.92
N ALA A 243 9.51 19.58 -6.60
CA ALA A 243 9.47 19.68 -8.07
C ALA A 243 10.46 20.72 -8.63
N ILE A 244 10.65 21.84 -7.92
CA ILE A 244 11.61 22.88 -8.30
C ILE A 244 13.05 22.41 -8.02
N GLN A 245 13.30 21.76 -6.88
CA GLN A 245 14.63 21.26 -6.51
C GLN A 245 15.15 20.15 -7.43
N CYS A 246 14.28 19.35 -8.05
CA CYS A 246 14.70 18.30 -8.99
C CYS A 246 14.95 18.80 -10.43
N ARG A 247 14.72 20.09 -10.73
CA ARG A 247 14.99 20.70 -12.05
C ARG A 247 16.28 21.52 -12.13
N VAL A 248 16.90 21.84 -10.99
CA VAL A 248 18.22 22.49 -10.89
C VAL A 248 19.26 21.41 -10.68
#